data_AF-A0A239YAI6-F1
#
_entry.id   AF-A0A239YAI6-F1
#
_cell.length_a   1.000
_cell.length_b   1.000
_cell.length_c   1.000
_cell.angle_alpha   90.00
_cell.angle_beta   90.00
_cell.angle_gamma   90.00
#
_symmetry.space_group_name_H-M   'P 1'
#
loop_
_entity.id
_entity.type
_entity.pdbx_description
1 polymer ?
#
loop_
_entity_poly.entity_id
_entity_poly.type
_entity_poly.pdbx_seq_one_letter_code
_entity_poly.pdbx_strand_id
1 'polypeptide(L)'
;MEMIDPFIDFLHMLMGTPLFYPLVTLLIVADALAPIVPSETVLNLAGAFAASQGVPSVKAVIAAAIIGAIIGDNLCFALGARLIGFVERLDPESKAGQAILWVRRNMHRGAGPTIIVGRFLPWARWVATIVLGSVRYNWFAFLFYDTIGVIIWAILSVGIGYAGGALFSDIPLLGMVVGVLLGSLVGFGIQKLQGKFFDWRDERRGQSTL
;
A
#
# COMPACT_ATOMS: atom_id res chain seq x y z
N MET A 1 -4.79 4.11 34.75
CA MET A 1 -4.09 5.35 34.37
C MET A 1 -2.59 5.21 34.53
N GLU A 2 -2.08 4.62 35.63
CA GLU A 2 -0.62 4.47 35.92
C GLU A 2 0.25 3.75 34.87
N MET A 3 -0.31 2.89 34.00
CA MET A 3 0.47 2.17 32.97
C MET A 3 0.41 2.80 31.57
N ILE A 4 -0.43 3.84 31.39
CA ILE A 4 -0.65 4.48 30.09
C ILE A 4 0.40 5.56 29.84
N ASP A 5 0.74 6.34 30.87
CA ASP A 5 1.71 7.43 30.76
C ASP A 5 3.11 6.96 30.32
N PRO A 6 3.69 5.86 30.89
CA PRO A 6 5.00 5.36 30.44
C PRO A 6 5.02 4.88 28.99
N PHE A 7 3.90 4.37 28.49
CA PHE A 7 3.78 3.92 27.11
C PHE A 7 3.72 5.09 26.14
N ILE A 8 2.97 6.15 26.48
CA ILE A 8 2.92 7.38 25.70
C ILE A 8 4.28 8.07 25.68
N ASP A 9 4.98 8.12 26.82
CA ASP A 9 6.33 8.67 26.92
C ASP A 9 7.33 7.89 26.05
N PHE A 10 7.24 6.55 26.04
CA PHE A 10 8.04 5.71 25.16
C PHE A 10 7.77 6.00 23.68
N LEU A 11 6.49 6.11 23.28
CA LEU A 11 6.12 6.46 21.91
C LEU A 11 6.62 7.85 21.53
N HIS A 12 6.52 8.81 22.45
CA HIS A 12 7.02 10.17 22.25
C HIS A 12 8.53 10.19 22.06
N MET A 13 9.27 9.42 22.86
CA MET A 13 10.71 9.26 22.71
C MET A 13 11.05 8.61 21.37
N LEU A 14 10.39 7.50 21.01
CA LEU A 14 10.64 6.77 19.77
C LEU A 14 10.35 7.65 18.54
N MET A 15 9.15 8.22 18.47
CA MET A 15 8.69 9.02 17.33
C MET A 15 9.33 10.41 17.26
N GLY A 16 9.78 10.95 18.40
CA GLY A 16 10.53 12.20 18.46
C GLY A 16 11.98 12.06 17.98
N THR A 17 12.51 10.84 17.91
CA THR A 17 13.89 10.63 17.44
C THR A 17 14.00 10.67 15.91
N PRO A 18 15.09 11.25 15.35
CA PRO A 18 15.34 11.19 13.91
C PRO A 18 15.44 9.77 13.34
N LEU A 19 15.73 8.77 14.18
CA LEU A 19 15.77 7.35 13.80
C LEU A 19 14.40 6.79 13.45
N PHE A 20 13.31 7.43 13.87
CA PHE A 20 11.96 6.99 13.54
C PHE A 20 11.73 6.90 12.02
N TYR A 21 12.17 7.91 11.26
CA TYR A 21 11.95 7.99 9.82
C TYR A 21 12.60 6.84 9.02
N PRO A 22 13.92 6.56 9.16
CA PRO A 22 14.52 5.41 8.48
C PRO A 22 13.94 4.08 8.96
N LEU A 23 13.49 3.95 10.22
CA LEU A 23 12.80 2.75 10.69
C LEU A 23 11.46 2.55 9.97
N VAL A 24 10.67 3.62 9.79
CA VAL A 24 9.43 3.59 9.00
C VAL A 24 9.73 3.19 7.56
N THR A 25 10.77 3.76 6.93
CA THR A 25 11.20 3.38 5.59
C THR A 25 11.55 1.89 5.51
N LEU A 26 12.37 1.38 6.42
CA LEU A 26 12.76 -0.03 6.46
C LEU A 26 11.57 -0.97 6.67
N LEU A 27 10.64 -0.58 7.56
CA LEU A 27 9.42 -1.34 7.81
C LEU A 27 8.56 -1.44 6.55
N ILE A 28 8.39 -0.33 5.81
CA ILE A 28 7.61 -0.30 4.57
C ILE A 28 8.29 -1.11 3.47
N VAL A 29 9.62 -1.07 3.37
CA VAL A 29 10.36 -1.93 2.45
C VAL A 29 10.15 -3.41 2.79
N ALA A 30 10.22 -3.77 4.07
CA ALA A 30 10.00 -5.13 4.53
C ALA A 30 8.57 -5.61 4.24
N ASP A 31 7.56 -4.79 4.55
CA ASP A 31 6.14 -5.05 4.24
C ASP A 31 5.90 -5.20 2.73
N ALA A 32 6.58 -4.39 1.92
CA ALA A 32 6.51 -4.51 0.47
C ALA A 32 7.09 -5.83 -0.06
N LEU A 33 8.11 -6.41 0.58
CA LEU A 33 8.69 -7.69 0.16
C LEU A 33 7.88 -8.88 0.69
N ALA A 34 7.45 -8.78 1.94
CA ALA A 34 6.67 -9.77 2.64
C ALA A 34 5.57 -9.04 3.41
N PRO A 35 4.30 -9.08 2.92
CA PRO A 35 3.18 -8.35 3.54
C PRO A 35 2.75 -9.01 4.86
N ILE A 36 3.61 -8.89 5.87
CA ILE A 36 3.48 -9.45 7.22
C ILE A 36 2.96 -8.35 8.17
N VAL A 37 3.37 -7.10 7.95
CA VAL A 37 3.13 -6.00 8.89
C VAL A 37 2.37 -4.89 8.17
N PRO A 38 1.09 -4.64 8.51
CA PRO A 38 0.30 -3.61 7.85
C PRO A 38 0.93 -2.22 8.04
N SER A 39 1.62 -1.74 6.99
CA SER A 39 2.32 -0.46 7.01
C SER A 39 1.35 0.71 7.18
N GLU A 40 0.10 0.55 6.75
CA GLU A 40 -1.00 1.49 6.98
C GLU A 40 -1.22 1.77 8.47
N THR A 41 -1.14 0.74 9.32
CA THR A 41 -1.34 0.90 10.76
C THR A 41 -0.26 1.81 11.35
N VAL A 42 0.99 1.64 10.93
CA VAL A 42 2.12 2.46 11.40
C VAL A 42 1.96 3.91 10.96
N LEU A 43 1.56 4.15 9.71
CA LEU A 43 1.35 5.50 9.18
C LEU A 43 0.15 6.20 9.82
N ASN A 44 -0.96 5.48 10.04
CA ASN A 44 -2.14 6.01 10.72
C ASN A 44 -1.80 6.35 12.18
N LEU A 45 -1.05 5.47 12.87
CA LEU A 45 -0.59 5.71 14.24
C LEU A 45 0.30 6.95 14.32
N ALA A 46 1.30 7.05 13.43
CA ALA A 46 2.20 8.18 13.37
C ALA A 46 1.46 9.49 13.09
N GLY A 47 0.46 9.47 12.20
CA GLY A 47 -0.41 10.62 11.95
C GLY A 47 -1.22 11.03 13.18
N ALA A 48 -1.87 10.08 13.84
CA ALA A 48 -2.68 10.35 15.04
C ALA A 48 -1.84 10.89 16.20
N PHE A 49 -0.65 10.33 16.39
CA PHE A 49 0.30 10.78 17.40
C PHE A 49 0.83 12.18 17.08
N ALA A 50 1.14 12.47 15.81
CA ALA A 50 1.54 13.80 15.36
C ALA A 50 0.46 14.87 15.61
N ALA A 51 -0.83 14.52 15.46
CA ALA A 51 -1.92 15.45 15.75
C ALA A 51 -2.09 15.74 17.24
N SER A 52 -1.88 14.76 18.11
CA SER A 52 -2.10 14.89 19.56
C SER A 52 -0.88 15.41 20.33
N GLN A 53 0.34 15.05 19.91
CA GLN A 53 1.58 15.36 20.61
C GLN A 53 2.52 16.30 19.83
N GLY A 54 2.20 16.63 18.57
CA GLY A 54 3.03 17.49 17.72
C GLY A 54 4.27 16.80 17.11
N VAL A 55 4.52 15.53 17.44
CA VAL A 55 5.57 14.67 16.86
C VAL A 55 4.96 13.33 16.46
N PRO A 56 5.49 12.62 15.46
CA PRO A 56 6.59 12.97 14.54
C PRO A 56 6.18 14.00 13.47
N SER A 57 7.14 14.67 12.82
CA SER A 57 6.84 15.54 11.67
C SER A 57 6.09 14.78 10.56
N VAL A 58 4.84 15.17 10.32
CA VAL A 58 3.94 14.58 9.30
C VAL A 58 4.59 14.56 7.92
N LYS A 59 5.24 15.66 7.53
CA LYS A 59 5.92 15.77 6.23
C LYS A 59 7.06 14.76 6.09
N ALA A 60 7.84 14.58 7.16
CA ALA A 60 8.96 13.64 7.17
C ALA A 60 8.48 12.18 7.19
N VAL A 61 7.37 11.86 7.88
CA VAL A 61 6.75 10.53 7.82
C VAL A 61 6.26 10.23 6.41
N ILE A 62 5.55 11.16 5.76
CA ILE A 62 5.08 10.99 4.38
C ILE A 62 6.26 10.77 3.43
N ALA A 63 7.33 11.57 3.55
CA ALA A 63 8.52 11.40 2.73
C ALA A 63 9.21 10.04 2.94
N ALA A 64 9.38 9.62 4.21
CA ALA A 64 9.94 8.33 4.57
C ALA A 64 9.11 7.16 4.01
N ALA A 65 7.79 7.30 4.04
CA ALA A 65 6.86 6.32 3.50
C ALA A 65 6.96 6.22 1.98
N ILE A 66 7.02 7.36 1.29
CA ILE A 66 7.17 7.40 -0.16
C ILE A 66 8.47 6.71 -0.59
N ILE A 67 9.59 7.05 0.07
CA ILE A 67 10.89 6.46 -0.23
C ILE A 67 10.87 4.94 -0.02
N GLY A 68 10.37 4.48 1.13
CA GLY A 68 10.33 3.05 1.45
C GLY A 68 9.46 2.26 0.49
N ALA A 69 8.29 2.80 0.15
CA ALA A 69 7.38 2.19 -0.81
C ALA A 69 8.00 2.08 -2.21
N ILE A 70 8.55 3.17 -2.76
CA ILE A 70 9.21 3.15 -4.08
C ILE A 70 10.33 2.10 -4.10
N ILE A 71 11.17 2.05 -3.07
CA ILE A 71 12.24 1.06 -2.98
C ILE A 71 11.67 -0.36 -2.98
N GLY A 72 10.70 -0.64 -2.11
CA GLY A 72 10.07 -1.96 -1.98
C GLY A 72 9.39 -2.42 -3.28
N ASP A 73 8.62 -1.53 -3.91
CA ASP A 73 7.92 -1.80 -5.17
C ASP A 73 8.91 -2.07 -6.32
N ASN A 74 10.02 -1.33 -6.38
CA ASN A 74 11.07 -1.58 -7.37
C ASN A 74 11.81 -2.91 -7.11
N LEU A 75 12.00 -3.31 -5.86
CA LEU A 75 12.55 -4.63 -5.53
C LEU A 75 11.61 -5.74 -5.99
N CYS A 76 10.30 -5.63 -5.73
CA CYS A 76 9.29 -6.57 -6.21
C CYS A 76 9.23 -6.64 -7.74
N PHE A 77 9.32 -5.50 -8.41
CA PHE A 77 9.41 -5.43 -9.87
C PHE A 77 10.65 -6.17 -10.40
N ALA A 78 11.81 -5.94 -9.79
CA ALA A 78 13.06 -6.59 -10.16
C ALA A 78 13.04 -8.11 -9.88
N LEU A 79 12.42 -8.54 -8.78
CA LEU A 79 12.17 -9.96 -8.49
C LEU A 79 11.30 -10.59 -9.58
N GLY A 80 10.21 -9.92 -9.96
CA GLY A 80 9.36 -10.32 -11.07
C GLY A 80 10.13 -10.50 -12.38
N ALA A 81 11.01 -9.55 -12.71
CA ALA A 81 11.82 -9.60 -13.93
C ALA A 81 12.75 -10.83 -13.98
N ARG A 82 13.20 -11.35 -12.84
CA ARG A 82 13.99 -12.60 -12.77
C ARG A 82 13.14 -13.86 -12.99
N LEU A 83 11.82 -13.78 -12.76
CA LEU A 83 10.90 -14.90 -12.96
C LEU A 83 10.46 -15.08 -14.42
N ILE A 84 10.96 -14.26 -15.35
CA ILE A 84 10.54 -14.29 -16.75
C ILE A 84 10.74 -15.66 -17.42
N GLY A 85 11.87 -16.33 -17.16
CA GLY A 85 12.14 -17.64 -17.76
C GLY A 85 11.18 -18.74 -17.29
N PHE A 86 10.58 -18.58 -16.10
CA PHE A 86 9.51 -19.44 -15.62
C PHE A 86 8.17 -19.06 -16.28
N VAL A 87 7.92 -17.76 -16.41
CA VAL A 87 6.71 -17.22 -17.03
C VAL A 87 6.61 -17.56 -18.52
N GLU A 88 7.72 -17.59 -19.25
CA GLU A 88 7.76 -17.98 -20.67
C GLU A 88 7.53 -19.48 -20.88
N ARG A 89 7.71 -20.30 -19.84
CA ARG A 89 7.49 -21.75 -19.88
C ARG A 89 6.11 -22.18 -19.36
N LEU A 90 5.32 -21.23 -18.86
CA LEU A 90 3.96 -21.49 -18.40
C LEU A 90 3.07 -21.90 -19.57
N ASP A 91 2.26 -22.93 -19.35
CA ASP A 91 1.24 -23.35 -20.30
C ASP A 91 0.25 -22.19 -20.55
N PRO A 92 0.10 -21.72 -21.80
CA PRO A 92 -0.81 -20.64 -22.17
C PRO A 92 -2.29 -20.93 -21.82
N GLU A 93 -2.70 -22.20 -21.78
CA GLU A 93 -4.09 -22.57 -21.47
C GLU A 93 -4.37 -22.62 -19.96
N SER A 94 -3.32 -22.70 -19.13
CA SER A 94 -3.45 -22.65 -17.68
C SER A 94 -3.99 -21.29 -17.20
N LYS A 95 -4.65 -21.28 -16.04
CA LYS A 95 -5.15 -20.03 -15.40
C LYS A 95 -4.04 -18.97 -15.26
N ALA A 96 -2.83 -19.40 -14.91
CA ALA A 96 -1.68 -18.52 -14.79
C ALA A 96 -1.20 -17.98 -16.15
N GLY A 97 -1.13 -18.83 -17.18
CA GLY A 97 -0.79 -18.42 -18.55
C GLY A 97 -1.80 -17.41 -19.12
N GLN A 98 -3.10 -17.65 -18.94
CA GLN A 98 -4.15 -16.72 -19.37
C GLN A 98 -4.06 -15.35 -18.65
N ALA A 99 -3.78 -15.34 -17.34
CA ALA A 99 -3.58 -14.10 -16.60
C ALA A 99 -2.38 -13.30 -17.13
N ILE A 100 -1.25 -13.96 -17.42
CA ILE A 100 -0.06 -13.33 -18.01
C ILE A 100 -0.37 -12.76 -19.40
N LEU A 101 -1.08 -13.50 -20.25
CA LEU A 101 -1.47 -13.04 -21.59
C LEU A 101 -2.42 -11.84 -21.51
N TRP A 102 -3.36 -11.84 -20.57
CA TRP A 102 -4.25 -10.72 -20.30
C TRP A 102 -3.45 -9.47 -19.90
N VAL A 103 -2.47 -9.60 -19.00
CA VAL A 103 -1.61 -8.49 -18.59
C VAL A 103 -0.82 -7.96 -19.79
N ARG A 104 -0.14 -8.82 -20.56
CA ARG A 104 0.60 -8.42 -21.78
C ARG A 104 -0.28 -7.66 -22.77
N ARG A 105 -1.53 -8.10 -22.97
CA ARG A 105 -2.48 -7.49 -23.91
C ARG A 105 -3.03 -6.15 -23.41
N ASN A 106 -3.26 -6.03 -22.10
CA ASN A 106 -3.83 -4.81 -21.50
C ASN A 106 -2.76 -3.77 -21.13
N MET A 107 -1.48 -4.14 -21.08
CA MET A 107 -0.38 -3.24 -20.77
C MET A 107 -0.29 -2.01 -21.69
N HIS A 108 -0.67 -2.17 -22.96
CA HIS A 108 -0.59 -1.11 -23.97
C HIS A 108 -1.77 -0.12 -23.94
N ARG A 109 -2.89 -0.44 -23.28
CA ARG A 109 -4.13 0.37 -23.37
C ARG A 109 -4.67 0.89 -22.03
N GLY A 110 -4.07 0.54 -20.89
CA GLY A 110 -4.59 1.01 -19.60
C GLY A 110 -3.79 0.67 -18.35
N ALA A 111 -2.50 0.34 -18.45
CA ALA A 111 -1.71 -0.08 -17.30
C ALA A 111 -1.59 0.98 -16.18
N GLY A 112 -1.51 2.27 -16.54
CA GLY A 112 -1.26 3.34 -15.57
C GLY A 112 -2.32 3.46 -14.47
N PRO A 113 -3.60 3.67 -14.82
CA PRO A 113 -4.68 3.70 -13.83
C PRO A 113 -4.79 2.40 -13.03
N THR A 114 -4.54 1.24 -13.65
CA THR A 114 -4.58 -0.05 -12.96
C THR A 114 -3.45 -0.21 -11.93
N ILE A 115 -2.24 0.30 -12.21
CA ILE A 115 -1.12 0.32 -11.25
C ILE A 115 -1.48 1.17 -10.04
N ILE A 116 -2.04 2.37 -10.27
CA ILE A 116 -2.44 3.27 -9.18
C ILE A 116 -3.56 2.65 -8.34
N VAL A 117 -4.61 2.10 -8.97
CA VAL A 117 -5.74 1.49 -8.26
C VAL A 117 -5.34 0.21 -7.54
N GLY A 118 -4.51 -0.63 -8.16
CA GLY A 118 -4.02 -1.88 -7.59
C GLY A 118 -3.21 -1.69 -6.32
N ARG A 119 -2.66 -0.48 -6.10
CA ARG A 119 -1.93 -0.11 -4.89
C ARG A 119 -2.78 -0.16 -3.62
N PHE A 120 -4.08 0.11 -3.73
CA PHE A 120 -5.00 0.11 -2.59
C PHE A 120 -5.45 -1.30 -2.17
N LEU A 121 -4.98 -2.34 -2.87
CA LEU A 121 -5.25 -3.73 -2.57
C LEU A 121 -3.93 -4.35 -2.08
N PRO A 122 -3.75 -4.61 -0.77
CA PRO A 122 -2.45 -4.99 -0.19
C PRO A 122 -1.78 -6.16 -0.91
N TRP A 123 -2.52 -7.24 -1.12
CA TRP A 123 -2.05 -8.43 -1.85
C TRP A 123 -1.97 -8.21 -3.36
N ALA A 124 -2.90 -7.45 -3.94
CA ALA A 124 -2.92 -7.26 -5.38
C ALA A 124 -1.78 -6.36 -5.85
N ARG A 125 -1.33 -5.38 -5.04
CA ARG A 125 -0.11 -4.61 -5.31
C ARG A 125 1.07 -5.55 -5.46
N TRP A 126 1.36 -6.36 -4.44
CA TRP A 126 2.50 -7.27 -4.44
C TRP A 126 2.52 -8.18 -5.68
N VAL A 127 1.39 -8.84 -5.97
CA VAL A 127 1.24 -9.70 -7.14
C VAL A 127 1.36 -8.91 -8.44
N ALA A 128 0.70 -7.75 -8.57
CA ALA A 128 0.73 -6.94 -9.77
C ALA A 128 2.14 -6.44 -10.08
N THR A 129 2.90 -5.97 -9.08
CA THR A 129 4.26 -5.48 -9.26
C THR A 129 5.20 -6.58 -9.75
N ILE A 130 5.09 -7.77 -9.17
CA ILE A 130 5.86 -8.95 -9.61
C ILE A 130 5.45 -9.37 -11.03
N VAL A 131 4.14 -9.42 -11.32
CA VAL A 131 3.65 -9.80 -12.65
C VAL A 131 4.12 -8.80 -13.71
N LEU A 132 4.04 -7.49 -13.44
CA LEU A 132 4.55 -6.43 -14.33
C LEU A 132 6.06 -6.56 -14.60
N GLY A 133 6.84 -6.91 -13.57
CA GLY A 133 8.24 -7.24 -13.73
C GLY A 133 8.45 -8.46 -14.64
N SER A 134 7.68 -9.53 -14.42
CA SER A 134 7.82 -10.80 -15.14
C SER A 134 7.50 -10.73 -16.63
N VAL A 135 6.72 -9.73 -17.04
CA VAL A 135 6.37 -9.47 -18.45
C VAL A 135 7.21 -8.39 -19.10
N ARG A 136 8.27 -7.88 -18.43
CA ARG A 136 9.12 -6.76 -18.88
C ARG A 136 8.33 -5.51 -19.22
N TYR A 137 7.41 -5.12 -18.34
CA TYR A 137 6.76 -3.81 -18.48
C TYR A 137 7.79 -2.68 -18.49
N ASN A 138 7.48 -1.56 -19.15
CA ASN A 138 8.37 -0.41 -19.19
C ASN A 138 8.57 0.12 -17.76
N TRP A 139 9.80 0.01 -17.26
CA TRP A 139 10.17 0.42 -15.91
C TRP A 139 9.87 1.90 -15.64
N PHE A 140 10.12 2.80 -16.60
CA PHE A 140 9.85 4.23 -16.42
C PHE A 140 8.36 4.52 -16.28
N ALA A 141 7.52 3.85 -17.07
CA ALA A 141 6.08 3.99 -16.96
C ALA A 141 5.59 3.44 -15.60
N PHE A 142 6.13 2.30 -15.18
CA PHE A 142 5.81 1.71 -13.87
C PHE A 142 6.18 2.67 -12.74
N LEU A 143 7.43 3.13 -12.71
CA LEU A 143 7.92 4.04 -11.68
C LEU A 143 7.07 5.31 -11.60
N PHE A 144 6.67 5.88 -12.74
CA PHE A 144 5.85 7.08 -12.78
C PHE A 144 4.46 6.84 -12.17
N TYR A 145 3.73 5.82 -12.63
CA TYR A 145 2.38 5.53 -12.13
C TYR A 145 2.39 5.02 -10.69
N ASP A 146 3.37 4.19 -10.34
CA ASP A 146 3.56 3.71 -8.97
C ASP A 146 3.84 4.88 -8.03
N THR A 147 4.77 5.77 -8.37
CA THR A 147 5.09 6.96 -7.54
C THR A 147 3.85 7.82 -7.27
N ILE A 148 2.98 8.02 -8.26
CA ILE A 148 1.70 8.74 -8.05
C ILE A 148 0.84 7.99 -7.03
N GLY A 149 0.68 6.68 -7.19
CA GLY A 149 -0.04 5.85 -6.24
C GLY A 149 0.55 5.91 -4.83
N VAL A 150 1.88 5.84 -4.72
CA VAL A 150 2.63 5.92 -3.45
C VAL A 150 2.34 7.23 -2.74
N ILE A 151 2.41 8.35 -3.44
CA ILE A 151 2.16 9.67 -2.88
C ILE A 151 0.73 9.77 -2.35
N ILE A 152 -0.25 9.36 -3.15
CA ILE A 152 -1.67 9.40 -2.75
C ILE A 152 -1.89 8.52 -1.51
N TRP A 153 -1.39 7.28 -1.53
CA TRP A 153 -1.49 6.36 -0.40
C TRP A 153 -0.86 6.94 0.87
N ALA A 154 0.38 7.43 0.80
CA ALA A 154 1.09 7.96 1.96
C ALA A 154 0.36 9.16 2.58
N ILE A 155 -0.15 10.08 1.74
CA ILE A 155 -0.93 11.23 2.19
C ILE A 155 -2.23 10.78 2.84
N LEU A 156 -2.96 9.84 2.22
CA LEU A 156 -4.23 9.34 2.76
C LEU A 156 -4.04 8.61 4.08
N SER A 157 -3.08 7.70 4.19
CA SER A 157 -2.83 6.95 5.43
C SER A 157 -2.46 7.89 6.58
N VAL A 158 -1.42 8.72 6.39
CA VAL A 158 -1.01 9.65 7.44
C VAL A 158 -2.10 10.68 7.74
N GLY A 159 -2.82 11.15 6.72
CA GLY A 159 -3.91 12.12 6.85
C GLY A 159 -5.12 11.58 7.61
N ILE A 160 -5.53 10.34 7.35
CA ILE A 160 -6.61 9.65 8.10
C ILE A 160 -6.22 9.52 9.57
N GLY A 161 -4.98 9.08 9.83
CA GLY A 161 -4.43 9.03 11.18
C GLY A 161 -4.47 10.38 11.88
N TYR A 162 -3.94 11.41 11.22
CA TYR A 162 -3.89 12.77 11.74
C TYR A 162 -5.28 13.35 12.04
N ALA A 163 -6.23 13.19 11.13
CA ALA A 163 -7.61 13.62 11.34
C ALA A 163 -8.26 12.88 12.52
N GLY A 164 -8.04 11.57 12.65
CA GLY A 164 -8.51 10.78 13.79
C GLY A 164 -7.89 11.23 15.11
N GLY A 165 -6.59 11.52 15.15
CA GLY A 165 -5.93 12.06 16.34
C GLY A 165 -6.41 13.45 16.72
N ALA A 166 -6.72 14.30 15.74
CA ALA A 166 -7.23 15.66 15.96
C ALA A 166 -8.70 15.70 16.43
N LEU A 167 -9.55 14.82 15.88
CA LEU A 167 -10.99 14.76 16.21
C LEU A 167 -11.27 14.17 17.60
N PHE A 168 -10.35 13.36 18.13
CA PHE A 168 -10.48 12.68 19.42
C PHE A 168 -9.32 13.04 20.37
N SER A 169 -8.86 14.29 20.32
CA SER A 169 -7.73 14.80 21.13
C SER A 169 -7.92 14.61 22.64
N ASP A 170 -9.16 14.58 23.11
CA ASP A 170 -9.49 14.41 24.54
C ASP A 170 -9.42 12.95 25.01
N ILE A 171 -9.41 11.98 24.08
CA ILE A 171 -9.26 10.54 24.36
C ILE A 171 -8.38 9.90 23.26
N PRO A 172 -7.04 10.06 23.33
CA PRO A 172 -6.12 9.69 22.25
C PRO A 172 -6.20 8.22 21.81
N LEU A 173 -6.50 7.32 22.75
CA LEU A 173 -6.67 5.89 22.47
C LEU A 173 -7.91 5.62 21.60
N LEU A 174 -9.00 6.38 21.81
CA LEU A 174 -10.21 6.27 21.01
C LEU A 174 -9.97 6.81 19.60
N GLY A 175 -9.22 7.91 19.46
CA GLY A 175 -8.81 8.44 18.15
C GLY A 175 -7.96 7.48 17.34
N MET A 176 -7.05 6.77 17.99
CA MET A 176 -6.21 5.73 17.39
C MET A 176 -7.06 4.52 16.95
N VAL A 177 -7.95 4.02 17.81
CA VAL A 177 -8.86 2.91 17.48
C VAL A 177 -9.85 3.29 16.37
N VAL A 178 -10.44 4.48 16.44
CA VAL A 178 -11.38 4.99 15.43
C VAL A 178 -10.65 5.25 14.11
N GLY A 179 -9.44 5.80 14.12
CA GLY A 179 -8.62 5.97 12.92
C GLY A 179 -8.26 4.64 12.24
N VAL A 180 -7.91 3.61 13.02
CA VAL A 180 -7.66 2.26 12.51
C VAL A 180 -8.95 1.63 11.97
N LEU A 181 -10.08 1.78 12.67
CA LEU A 181 -11.38 1.24 12.23
C LEU A 181 -11.91 1.93 10.98
N LEU A 182 -11.80 3.26 10.90
CA LEU A 182 -12.21 4.04 9.73
C LEU A 182 -11.30 3.78 8.54
N GLY A 183 -9.98 3.72 8.75
CA GLY A 183 -9.03 3.32 7.70
C GLY A 183 -9.32 1.91 7.17
N SER A 184 -9.62 0.97 8.06
CA SER A 184 -10.00 -0.40 7.70
C SER A 184 -11.36 -0.46 7.00
N LEU A 185 -12.35 0.33 7.43
CA LEU A 185 -13.67 0.42 6.80
C LEU A 185 -13.63 1.07 5.42
N VAL A 186 -12.81 2.11 5.25
CA VAL A 186 -12.58 2.74 3.94
C VAL A 186 -11.87 1.75 3.02
N GLY A 187 -10.83 1.06 3.51
CA GLY A 187 -10.16 -0.01 2.77
C GLY A 187 -11.10 -1.15 2.37
N PHE A 188 -11.96 -1.59 3.28
CA PHE A 188 -12.96 -2.63 3.05
C PHE A 188 -14.11 -2.17 2.12
N GLY A 189 -14.53 -0.91 2.24
CA GLY A 189 -15.53 -0.29 1.38
C GLY A 189 -15.04 -0.14 -0.06
N ILE A 190 -13.77 0.25 -0.23
CA ILE A 190 -13.08 0.26 -1.52
C ILE A 190 -13.02 -1.15 -2.10
N GLN A 191 -12.65 -2.17 -1.30
CA GLN A 191 -12.69 -3.58 -1.72
C GLN A 191 -14.07 -4.03 -2.21
N LYS A 192 -15.15 -3.68 -1.49
CA LYS A 192 -16.51 -4.14 -1.81
C LYS A 192 -17.11 -3.41 -3.02
N LEU A 193 -16.77 -2.13 -3.21
CA LEU A 193 -17.16 -1.36 -4.40
C LEU A 193 -16.38 -1.81 -5.64
N GLN A 194 -15.14 -2.28 -5.47
CA GLN A 194 -14.28 -2.75 -6.57
C GLN A 194 -14.58 -4.18 -7.00
N GLY A 195 -14.94 -5.10 -6.09
CA GLY A 195 -15.43 -6.43 -6.45
C GLY A 195 -16.63 -6.35 -7.41
N LYS A 196 -17.60 -5.48 -7.09
CA LYS A 196 -18.74 -5.19 -7.97
C LYS A 196 -18.36 -4.61 -9.34
N PHE A 197 -17.26 -3.84 -9.42
CA PHE A 197 -16.84 -3.21 -10.67
C PHE A 197 -16.05 -4.17 -11.58
N PHE A 198 -15.33 -5.12 -10.99
CA PHE A 198 -14.64 -6.19 -11.71
C PHE A 198 -15.64 -7.25 -12.20
N ASP A 199 -16.55 -7.70 -11.33
CA ASP A 199 -17.63 -8.64 -11.67
C ASP A 199 -18.51 -8.08 -12.81
N TRP A 200 -18.85 -6.79 -12.78
CA TRP A 200 -19.63 -6.14 -13.83
C TRP A 200 -18.91 -6.07 -15.20
N ARG A 201 -17.57 -6.04 -15.22
CA ARG A 201 -16.77 -6.07 -16.46
C ARG A 201 -16.59 -7.49 -17.00
N ASP A 202 -16.56 -8.49 -16.14
CA ASP A 202 -16.47 -9.90 -16.54
C ASP A 202 -17.82 -10.43 -17.04
N GLU A 203 -18.94 -10.01 -16.42
CA GLU A 203 -20.30 -10.29 -16.92
C GLU A 203 -20.55 -9.72 -18.33
N ARG A 204 -20.00 -8.53 -18.65
CA ARG A 204 -20.11 -7.94 -20.00
C ARG A 204 -19.19 -8.56 -21.05
N ARG A 205 -18.21 -9.38 -20.65
CA ARG A 205 -17.25 -10.04 -21.55
C ARG A 205 -17.59 -11.51 -21.83
N GLY A 206 -18.70 -12.01 -21.31
CA GLY A 206 -19.19 -13.35 -21.64
C GLY A 206 -18.29 -14.48 -21.16
N GLN A 207 -17.44 -14.25 -20.14
CA GLN A 207 -16.77 -15.34 -19.44
C GLN A 207 -17.67 -15.79 -18.29
N SER A 208 -18.69 -16.57 -18.64
CA SER A 208 -19.44 -17.36 -17.67
C SER A 208 -18.47 -18.33 -17.01
N THR A 209 -18.24 -18.15 -15.71
CA THR A 209 -17.68 -19.17 -14.85
C THR A 209 -18.53 -20.44 -14.94
N LEU A 210 -17.93 -21.51 -15.45
CA LEU A 210 -18.21 -22.88 -15.04
C LEU A 210 -16.99 -23.37 -14.26
#